data_AF-A0A1J5MFS2-F1
#
_entry.id   AF-A0A1J5MFS2-F1
#
_cell.length_a   1.000
_cell.length_b   1.000
_cell.length_c   1.000
_cell.angle_alpha   90.00
_cell.angle_beta   90.00
_cell.angle_gamma   90.00
#
_symmetry.space_group_name_H-M   'P 1'
#
loop_
_entity.id
_entity.type
_entity.pdbx_description
1 polymer ?
#
loop_
_entity_poly.entity_id
_entity_poly.type
_entity_poly.pdbx_seq_one_letter_code
_entity_poly.pdbx_strand_id
1 'polypeptide(L)'
;MRYFILLFILVLNFKSFGQEIGSIKDGDHIIELHQFENQFSWFYSDINSNTVSNLKSFQFPNIEKVYGIIISGFEREKNHKTYVLTNQDTIVKFEFSRVNGEVQLKVKHNNLLDNTIGSTPALNKKQIQELFGDSIPY
;
A
#
# COMPACT_ATOMS: atom_id res chain seq x y z
N MET A 1 23.43 -40.77 -19.52
CA MET A 1 22.86 -39.98 -18.41
C MET A 1 23.64 -38.67 -18.19
N ARG A 2 23.61 -37.74 -19.15
CA ARG A 2 24.35 -36.46 -19.03
C ARG A 2 23.45 -35.23 -19.29
N TYR A 3 22.30 -35.44 -19.93
CA TYR A 3 21.34 -34.39 -20.29
C TYR A 3 20.21 -34.19 -19.27
N PHE A 4 19.99 -35.13 -18.34
CA PHE A 4 18.95 -35.01 -17.30
C PHE A 4 19.30 -33.96 -16.23
N ILE A 5 20.60 -33.68 -16.01
CA ILE A 5 21.06 -32.70 -15.00
C ILE A 5 20.83 -31.26 -15.49
N LEU A 6 20.93 -31.02 -16.80
CA LEU A 6 20.69 -29.70 -17.41
C LEU A 6 19.22 -29.27 -17.35
N LEU A 7 18.28 -30.22 -17.33
CA LEU A 7 16.85 -29.91 -17.22
C LEU A 7 16.46 -29.44 -15.81
N PHE A 8 17.19 -29.87 -14.78
CA PHE A 8 16.84 -29.57 -13.38
C PHE A 8 17.26 -28.14 -12.96
N ILE A 9 18.30 -27.58 -13.59
CA ILE A 9 18.76 -26.21 -13.32
C ILE A 9 17.81 -25.16 -13.92
N LEU A 10 17.01 -25.54 -14.93
CA LEU A 10 16.10 -24.61 -15.61
C LEU A 10 14.82 -24.32 -14.81
N VAL A 11 14.45 -25.19 -13.87
CA VAL A 11 13.19 -25.11 -13.10
C VAL A 11 13.31 -24.23 -11.85
N LEU A 12 14.52 -23.80 -11.46
CA LEU A 12 14.73 -22.97 -10.26
C LEU A 12 14.65 -21.46 -10.53
N ASN A 13 14.38 -21.02 -11.76
CA ASN A 13 14.08 -19.63 -12.08
C ASN A 13 12.59 -19.30 -11.85
N PHE A 14 12.01 -19.75 -10.73
CA PHE A 14 10.73 -19.21 -10.29
C PHE A 14 10.98 -17.75 -9.90
N LYS A 15 10.59 -16.84 -10.79
CA LYS A 15 10.48 -15.43 -10.46
C LYS A 15 9.66 -15.32 -9.18
N SER A 16 10.22 -14.67 -8.16
CA SER A 16 9.49 -14.27 -6.95
C SER A 16 8.28 -13.46 -7.38
N PHE A 17 7.10 -14.08 -7.37
CA PHE A 17 5.83 -13.38 -7.52
C PHE A 17 5.55 -12.68 -6.21
N GLY A 18 5.26 -11.38 -6.25
CA GLY A 18 4.81 -10.66 -5.07
C GLY A 18 3.57 -11.33 -4.48
N GLN A 19 3.55 -11.48 -3.16
CA GLN A 19 2.40 -12.03 -2.46
C GLN A 19 1.44 -10.91 -2.12
N GLU A 20 0.20 -11.00 -2.60
CA GLU A 20 -0.87 -10.12 -2.13
C GLU A 20 -1.15 -10.40 -0.64
N ILE A 21 -1.07 -9.37 0.18
CA ILE A 21 -1.38 -9.40 1.61
C ILE A 21 -2.88 -9.14 1.81
N GLY A 22 -3.40 -8.15 1.11
CA GLY A 22 -4.80 -7.77 1.19
C GLY A 22 -5.21 -6.80 0.08
N SER A 23 -6.51 -6.72 -0.13
CA SER A 23 -7.13 -5.88 -1.13
C SER A 23 -8.46 -5.35 -0.61
N ILE A 24 -8.75 -4.10 -0.93
CA ILE A 24 -10.03 -3.47 -0.63
C ILE A 24 -10.58 -2.81 -1.90
N LYS A 25 -11.90 -2.84 -2.03
CA LYS A 25 -12.63 -2.18 -3.12
C LYS A 25 -13.59 -1.14 -2.54
N ASP A 26 -13.52 0.08 -3.06
CA ASP A 26 -14.39 1.19 -2.70
C ASP A 26 -15.00 1.79 -3.98
N GLY A 27 -16.20 1.34 -4.32
CA GLY A 27 -16.81 1.63 -5.63
C GLY A 27 -15.99 1.05 -6.77
N ASP A 28 -15.56 1.93 -7.70
CA ASP A 28 -14.69 1.57 -8.82
C ASP A 28 -13.19 1.64 -8.46
N HIS A 29 -12.87 2.05 -7.23
CA HIS A 29 -11.50 2.17 -6.79
C HIS A 29 -11.02 0.90 -6.08
N ILE A 30 -9.79 0.50 -6.38
CA ILE A 30 -9.14 -0.66 -5.80
C ILE A 30 -7.87 -0.20 -5.10
N ILE A 31 -7.59 -0.78 -3.94
CA ILE A 31 -6.36 -0.61 -3.18
C ILE A 31 -5.86 -1.97 -2.78
N GLU A 32 -4.57 -2.23 -3.00
CA GLU A 32 -3.94 -3.52 -2.75
C GLU A 32 -2.62 -3.32 -2.01
N LEU A 33 -2.29 -4.29 -1.17
CA LEU A 33 -1.02 -4.36 -0.47
C LEU A 33 -0.31 -5.64 -0.87
N HIS A 34 0.92 -5.51 -1.36
CA HIS A 34 1.71 -6.62 -1.85
C HIS A 34 3.07 -6.65 -1.16
N GLN A 35 3.58 -7.85 -0.89
CA GLN A 35 4.95 -8.08 -0.43
C GLN A 35 5.82 -8.57 -1.57
N PHE A 36 6.97 -7.92 -1.78
CA PHE A 36 8.00 -8.32 -2.72
C PHE A 36 9.34 -8.40 -2.00
N GLU A 37 9.83 -9.62 -1.78
CA GLU A 37 11.10 -9.88 -1.09
C GLU A 37 11.19 -9.12 0.25
N ASN A 38 11.95 -8.02 0.29
CA ASN A 38 12.21 -7.21 1.48
C ASN A 38 11.46 -5.87 1.49
N GLN A 39 10.46 -5.70 0.62
CA GLN A 39 9.68 -4.48 0.52
C GLN A 39 8.18 -4.76 0.40
N PHE A 40 7.39 -3.77 0.79
CA PHE A 40 5.96 -3.75 0.63
C PHE A 40 5.59 -2.66 -0.35
N SER A 41 4.61 -2.95 -1.21
CA SER A 41 4.08 -2.00 -2.19
C SER A 41 2.60 -1.81 -1.93
N TRP A 42 2.21 -0.55 -1.75
CA TRP A 42 0.82 -0.15 -1.72
C TRP A 42 0.40 0.31 -3.10
N PHE A 43 -0.51 -0.42 -3.73
CA PHE A 43 -1.12 -0.06 -5.00
C PHE A 43 -2.50 0.56 -4.78
N TYR A 44 -2.86 1.54 -5.60
CA TYR A 44 -4.19 2.13 -5.54
C TYR A 44 -4.58 2.78 -6.88
N SER A 45 -5.86 2.69 -7.23
CA SER A 45 -6.43 3.52 -8.28
C SER A 45 -6.61 4.95 -7.77
N ASP A 46 -6.14 5.94 -8.53
CA ASP A 46 -6.28 7.34 -8.13
C ASP A 46 -7.75 7.75 -8.06
N ILE A 47 -8.13 8.48 -7.01
CA ILE A 47 -9.50 8.98 -6.79
C ILE A 47 -10.00 9.88 -7.94
N ASN A 48 -9.09 10.50 -8.68
CA ASN A 48 -9.44 11.33 -9.84
C ASN A 48 -9.37 10.57 -11.16
N SER A 49 -9.01 9.28 -11.16
CA SER A 49 -9.01 8.46 -12.37
C SER A 49 -10.35 7.78 -12.56
N ASN A 50 -10.86 7.82 -13.79
CA ASN A 50 -12.07 7.12 -14.20
C ASN A 50 -11.78 5.67 -14.65
N THR A 51 -10.55 5.17 -14.47
CA THR A 51 -10.08 3.91 -15.03
C THR A 51 -9.23 3.15 -14.02
N VAL A 52 -9.67 1.95 -13.66
CA VAL A 52 -8.98 1.02 -12.73
C VAL A 52 -7.60 0.59 -13.26
N SER A 53 -7.34 0.73 -14.56
CA SER A 53 -6.13 0.24 -15.22
C SER A 53 -4.85 1.03 -14.93
N ASN A 54 -4.92 2.20 -14.29
CA ASN A 54 -3.75 3.02 -13.99
C ASN A 54 -3.50 3.09 -12.49
N LEU A 55 -3.08 1.95 -11.91
CA LEU A 55 -2.72 1.87 -10.50
C LEU A 55 -1.44 2.65 -10.23
N LYS A 56 -1.53 3.52 -9.24
CA LYS A 56 -0.39 4.20 -8.64
C LYS A 56 0.17 3.35 -7.52
N SER A 57 1.44 3.52 -7.20
CA SER A 57 2.04 2.81 -6.08
C SER A 57 3.09 3.62 -5.33
N PHE A 58 3.36 3.19 -4.11
CA PHE A 58 4.55 3.58 -3.37
C PHE A 58 5.04 2.39 -2.55
N GLN A 59 6.35 2.36 -2.31
CA GLN A 59 7.02 1.28 -1.61
C GLN A 59 7.47 1.70 -0.22
N PHE A 60 7.54 0.76 0.70
CA PHE A 60 8.11 0.93 2.04
C PHE A 60 8.68 -0.40 2.57
N PRO A 61 9.74 -0.36 3.39
CA PRO A 61 10.42 -1.58 3.85
C PRO A 61 9.82 -2.18 5.13
N ASN A 62 9.10 -1.40 5.94
CA ASN A 62 8.61 -1.85 7.26
C ASN A 62 7.08 -1.67 7.36
N ILE A 63 6.37 -2.78 7.18
CA ILE A 63 4.90 -2.81 7.21
C ILE A 63 4.33 -2.50 8.59
N GLU A 64 4.91 -3.03 9.67
CA GLU A 64 4.48 -2.80 11.05
C GLU A 64 4.54 -1.32 11.41
N LYS A 65 5.61 -0.64 11.02
CA LYS A 65 5.79 0.80 11.27
C LYS A 65 4.78 1.64 10.51
N VAL A 66 4.52 1.32 9.24
CA VAL A 66 3.52 2.04 8.44
C VAL A 66 2.12 1.79 9.00
N TYR A 67 1.78 0.54 9.32
CA TYR A 67 0.52 0.18 9.93
C TYR A 67 0.31 0.89 11.28
N GLY A 68 1.31 0.86 12.16
CA GLY A 68 1.27 1.53 13.46
C GLY A 68 1.06 3.04 13.33
N ILE A 69 1.76 3.71 12.41
CA ILE A 69 1.53 5.13 12.10
C ILE A 69 0.07 5.38 11.71
N ILE A 70 -0.50 4.49 10.89
CA ILE A 70 -1.87 4.65 10.40
C ILE A 70 -2.89 4.42 11.53
N ILE A 71 -2.77 3.32 12.27
CA ILE A 71 -3.71 2.97 13.34
C ILE A 71 -3.68 3.99 14.47
N SER A 72 -2.50 4.43 14.92
CA SER A 72 -2.38 5.51 15.89
C SER A 72 -2.93 6.84 15.37
N GLY A 73 -2.98 7.03 14.04
CA GLY A 73 -3.66 8.17 13.42
C GLY A 73 -5.18 8.11 13.62
N PHE A 74 -5.81 6.96 13.42
CA PHE A 74 -7.26 6.80 13.64
C PHE A 74 -7.70 7.07 15.09
N GLU A 75 -6.80 6.91 16.06
CA GLU A 75 -7.09 7.09 17.49
C GLU A 75 -7.07 8.56 17.94
N ARG A 76 -6.58 9.48 17.09
CA ARG A 76 -6.51 10.90 17.46
C ARG A 76 -7.87 11.58 17.32
N GLU A 77 -8.18 12.42 18.30
CA GLU A 77 -9.45 13.17 18.30
C GLU A 77 -9.52 14.25 17.21
N LYS A 78 -8.40 14.85 16.82
CA LYS A 78 -8.40 15.99 15.88
C LYS A 78 -7.92 15.58 14.49
N ASN A 79 -8.43 16.25 13.46
CA ASN A 79 -7.91 16.16 12.11
C ASN A 79 -6.41 16.47 12.12
N HIS A 80 -5.61 15.66 11.43
CA HIS A 80 -4.17 15.82 11.42
C HIS A 80 -3.56 15.16 10.17
N LYS A 81 -2.26 15.39 9.98
CA LYS A 81 -1.48 14.87 8.86
C LYS A 81 -0.19 14.28 9.39
N THR A 82 0.20 13.13 8.86
CA THR A 82 1.51 12.53 9.09
C THR A 82 2.22 12.39 7.75
N TYR A 83 3.47 12.85 7.69
CA TYR A 83 4.31 12.76 6.50
C TYR A 83 5.38 11.71 6.73
N VAL A 84 5.53 10.81 5.77
CA VAL A 84 6.53 9.76 5.77
C VAL A 84 7.30 9.85 4.47
N LEU A 85 8.61 10.04 4.57
CA LEU A 85 9.52 9.83 3.44
C LEU A 85 9.78 8.33 3.34
N THR A 86 9.45 7.72 2.20
CA THR A 86 9.72 6.30 1.97
C THR A 86 11.11 6.11 1.35
N ASN A 87 11.26 5.38 0.25
CA ASN A 87 12.54 4.98 -0.37
C ASN A 87 13.29 6.18 -1.01
N GLN A 88 13.68 7.16 -0.19
CA GLN A 88 14.41 8.40 -0.47
C GLN A 88 13.70 9.43 -1.36
N ASP A 89 12.84 9.01 -2.28
CA ASP A 89 12.26 9.92 -3.27
C ASP A 89 10.73 9.98 -3.30
N THR A 90 10.03 9.30 -2.39
CA THR A 90 8.56 9.39 -2.32
C THR A 90 8.11 9.90 -0.97
N ILE A 91 7.37 10.99 -0.98
CA ILE A 91 6.72 11.54 0.22
C ILE A 91 5.28 11.04 0.25
N VAL A 92 4.94 10.31 1.30
CA VAL A 92 3.59 9.83 1.57
C VAL A 92 2.98 10.68 2.68
N LYS A 93 1.81 11.23 2.44
CA LYS A 93 1.01 11.98 3.41
C LYS A 93 -0.23 11.17 3.77
N PHE A 94 -0.32 10.80 5.04
CA PHE A 94 -1.53 10.27 5.66
C PHE A 94 -2.36 11.45 6.19
N GLU A 95 -3.52 11.71 5.58
CA GLU A 95 -4.42 12.80 5.92
C GLU A 95 -5.66 12.24 6.62
N PHE A 96 -5.77 12.49 7.93
CA PHE A 96 -6.88 12.02 8.76
C PHE A 96 -7.89 13.14 8.96
N SER A 97 -9.15 12.88 8.60
CA SER A 97 -10.25 13.83 8.72
C SER A 97 -11.50 13.15 9.26
N ARG A 98 -12.23 13.82 10.16
CA ARG A 98 -13.55 13.36 10.61
C ARG A 98 -14.64 13.83 9.65
N VAL A 99 -15.43 12.90 9.15
CA VAL A 99 -16.60 13.15 8.30
C VAL A 99 -17.77 12.39 8.91
N ASN A 100 -18.88 13.08 9.21
CA ASN A 100 -20.08 12.49 9.83
C ASN A 100 -19.80 11.68 11.13
N GLY A 101 -18.87 12.16 11.96
CA GLY A 101 -18.51 11.48 13.22
C GLY A 101 -17.41 10.42 13.08
N GLU A 102 -17.13 9.95 11.87
CA GLU A 102 -16.16 8.88 11.61
C GLU A 102 -14.82 9.43 11.11
N VAL A 103 -13.70 8.87 11.61
CA VAL A 103 -12.36 9.22 11.13
C VAL A 103 -12.08 8.46 9.84
N GLN A 104 -11.67 9.20 8.80
CA GLN A 104 -11.28 8.67 7.51
C GLN A 104 -9.83 9.05 7.20
N LEU A 105 -9.14 8.17 6.51
CA LEU A 105 -7.78 8.35 6.00
C LEU A 105 -7.80 8.58 4.49
N LYS A 106 -7.12 9.61 4.02
CA LYS A 106 -6.68 9.72 2.62
C LYS A 106 -5.17 9.61 2.58
N VAL A 107 -4.66 8.72 1.73
CA VAL A 107 -3.23 8.60 1.45
C VAL A 107 -2.93 9.39 0.20
N LYS A 108 -2.01 10.34 0.28
CA LYS A 108 -1.48 11.03 -0.90
C LYS A 108 -0.01 10.71 -1.04
N HIS A 109 0.43 10.34 -2.23
CA HIS A 109 1.86 10.27 -2.50
C HIS A 109 2.32 11.41 -3.40
N ASN A 110 3.60 11.72 -3.32
CA ASN A 110 4.33 12.53 -4.27
C ASN A 110 5.67 11.83 -4.52
N ASN A 111 5.85 11.23 -5.69
CA ASN A 111 7.12 10.69 -6.11
C ASN A 111 7.93 11.80 -6.79
N LEU A 112 9.07 12.12 -6.19
CA LEU A 112 9.95 13.22 -6.56
C LEU A 112 10.80 12.89 -7.81
N LEU A 113 11.01 11.62 -8.13
CA LEU A 113 11.77 11.21 -9.32
C LEU A 113 10.99 11.45 -10.61
N ASP A 114 9.70 11.12 -10.63
CA ASP A 114 8.85 11.15 -11.82
C ASP A 114 7.77 12.26 -11.75
N ASN A 115 7.74 13.05 -10.68
CA ASN A 115 6.75 14.09 -10.39
C ASN A 115 5.30 13.55 -10.39
N THR A 116 5.10 12.28 -10.07
CA THR A 116 3.76 11.71 -9.97
C THR A 116 3.15 11.97 -8.60
N ILE A 117 1.96 12.59 -8.62
CA ILE A 117 1.15 12.86 -7.43
C ILE A 117 -0.11 12.03 -7.53
N GLY A 118 -0.51 11.39 -6.43
CA GLY A 118 -1.77 10.65 -6.40
C GLY A 118 -2.45 10.66 -5.05
N SER A 119 -3.72 10.28 -5.04
CA SER A 119 -4.52 10.18 -3.83
C SER A 119 -5.44 8.97 -3.86
N THR A 120 -5.54 8.28 -2.74
CA THR A 120 -6.55 7.25 -2.53
C THR A 120 -7.94 7.88 -2.33
N PRO A 121 -9.01 7.08 -2.50
CA PRO A 121 -10.28 7.30 -1.81
C PRO A 121 -10.13 7.47 -0.29
N ALA A 122 -11.22 7.87 0.37
CA ALA A 122 -11.27 7.98 1.81
C ALA A 122 -11.49 6.60 2.44
N LEU A 123 -10.59 6.18 3.32
CA LEU A 123 -10.56 4.85 3.92
C LEU A 123 -10.92 4.92 5.40
N ASN A 124 -11.82 4.06 5.85
CA ASN A 124 -12.11 3.92 7.28
C ASN A 124 -11.14 2.92 7.95
N LYS A 125 -11.15 2.91 9.29
CA LYS A 125 -10.26 2.03 10.08
C LYS A 125 -10.44 0.55 9.73
N LYS A 126 -11.67 0.10 9.48
CA LYS A 126 -11.98 -1.29 9.14
C LYS A 126 -11.37 -1.70 7.81
N GLN A 127 -11.47 -0.85 6.79
CA GLN A 127 -10.84 -1.08 5.48
C GLN A 127 -9.32 -1.17 5.60
N ILE A 128 -8.70 -0.37 6.46
CA ILE A 128 -7.26 -0.47 6.72
C ILE A 128 -6.89 -1.77 7.43
N GLN A 129 -7.69 -2.21 8.40
CA GLN A 129 -7.47 -3.50 9.05
C GLN A 129 -7.60 -4.66 8.05
N GLU A 130 -8.58 -4.61 7.16
CA GLU A 130 -8.77 -5.59 6.08
C GLU A 130 -7.59 -5.60 5.11
N LEU A 131 -7.09 -4.43 4.70
CA LEU A 131 -5.97 -4.30 3.77
C LEU A 131 -4.65 -4.89 4.31
N PHE A 132 -4.38 -4.70 5.59
CA PHE A 132 -3.14 -5.18 6.23
C PHE A 132 -3.27 -6.62 6.75
N GLY A 133 -4.49 -7.14 6.82
CA GLY A 133 -4.80 -8.49 7.32
C GLY A 133 -4.60 -8.65 8.83
N ASP A 134 -5.07 -9.78 9.35
CA ASP A 134 -4.88 -10.17 10.76
C ASP A 134 -3.44 -10.65 11.06
N SER A 135 -2.57 -10.69 10.04
CA SER A 135 -1.24 -11.30 10.08
C SER A 135 -0.15 -10.39 10.66
N ILE A 136 -0.45 -9.13 10.99
CA ILE A 136 0.52 -8.21 11.60
C ILE A 136 0.34 -8.21 13.12
N PRO A 137 1.30 -8.77 13.88
CA PRO A 137 1.22 -8.80 15.34
C PRO A 137 1.30 -7.38 15.92
N TYR A 138 0.46 -7.14 16.94
CA TYR A 138 0.32 -5.88 17.67
C TYR A 138 1.47 -5.64 18.66
#